data_AF-X0UV50-F1
#
_entry.id   AF-X0UV50-F1
#
_cell.length_a   1.000
_cell.length_b   1.000
_cell.length_c   1.000
_cell.angle_alpha   90.00
_cell.angle_beta   90.00
_cell.angle_gamma   90.00
#
_symmetry.space_group_name_H-M   'P 1'
#
loop_
_entity.id
_entity.type
_entity.pdbx_description
1 polymer ?
#
loop_
_entity_poly.entity_id
_entity_poly.type
_entity_poly.pdbx_seq_one_letter_code
_entity_poly.pdbx_strand_id
1 'polypeptide(L)'
;DELGGVIPAIKANFFQKEIANASYKYQQEIENKERTIVAVNQYQQKEPCTIPLLKIDEEVAKEQVNTLNKIKQERDNDKIQENLLKLKEVAKGTENLMPYIMDAIRVYASIGEIINTLKEVFGTYFEDSIF
;
A
#
# COMPACT_ATOMS: atom_id res chain seq x y z
N ASP A 1 26.17 -8.33 0.41
CA ASP A 1 26.76 -8.55 -0.92
C ASP A 1 26.75 -10.00 -1.39
N GLU A 2 26.91 -11.00 -0.52
CA GLU A 2 26.93 -12.42 -0.93
C GLU A 2 25.64 -12.93 -1.61
N LEU A 3 24.48 -12.37 -1.28
CA LEU A 3 23.19 -12.71 -1.93
C LEU A 3 22.97 -12.02 -3.29
N GLY A 4 23.93 -11.23 -3.79
CA GLY A 4 23.80 -10.53 -5.08
C GLY A 4 23.07 -9.18 -5.02
N GLY A 5 22.92 -8.60 -3.82
CA GLY A 5 22.27 -7.31 -3.59
C GLY A 5 20.83 -7.41 -3.07
N VAL A 6 20.15 -6.27 -2.94
CA VAL A 6 18.84 -6.18 -2.27
C VAL A 6 17.73 -6.85 -3.08
N ILE A 7 17.71 -6.68 -4.40
CA ILE A 7 16.64 -7.22 -5.25
C ILE A 7 16.65 -8.76 -5.26
N PRO A 8 17.80 -9.45 -5.47
CA PRO A 8 17.84 -10.90 -5.34
C PRO A 8 17.52 -11.39 -3.93
N ALA A 9 17.94 -10.68 -2.88
CA ALA A 9 17.62 -11.02 -1.49
C ALA A 9 16.12 -10.90 -1.18
N ILE A 10 15.42 -9.92 -1.76
CA ILE A 10 13.96 -9.83 -1.71
C ILE A 10 13.33 -11.03 -2.43
N LYS A 11 13.80 -11.37 -3.64
CA LYS A 11 13.29 -12.56 -4.36
C LYS A 11 13.54 -13.87 -3.62
N ALA A 12 14.60 -13.96 -2.84
CA ALA A 12 14.90 -15.11 -1.98
C ALA A 12 14.13 -15.10 -0.64
N ASN A 13 13.28 -14.10 -0.40
CA ASN A 13 12.54 -13.86 0.83
C ASN A 13 13.42 -13.85 2.09
N PHE A 14 14.68 -13.44 1.94
CA PHE A 14 15.66 -13.44 3.03
C PHE A 14 15.25 -12.46 4.14
N PHE A 15 14.94 -11.21 3.78
CA PHE A 15 14.60 -10.19 4.76
C PHE A 15 13.33 -10.53 5.54
N GLN A 16 12.30 -11.04 4.86
CA GLN A 16 11.05 -11.44 5.52
C GLN A 16 11.28 -12.58 6.51
N LYS A 17 12.06 -13.61 6.13
CA LYS A 17 12.40 -14.72 7.03
C LYS A 17 13.18 -14.24 8.25
N GLU A 18 14.18 -13.39 8.05
CA GLU A 18 14.98 -12.86 9.17
C GLU A 18 14.14 -11.99 10.11
N ILE A 19 13.27 -11.13 9.56
CA ILE A 19 12.33 -10.33 10.35
C ILE A 19 11.37 -11.24 11.13
N ALA A 20 10.77 -12.23 10.46
CA ALA A 20 9.84 -13.16 11.10
C ALA A 20 10.52 -13.98 12.21
N ASN A 21 11.72 -14.51 11.97
CA ASN A 21 12.49 -15.26 12.95
C ASN A 21 12.86 -14.39 14.16
N ALA A 22 13.30 -13.15 13.92
CA ALA A 22 13.64 -12.21 14.98
C ALA A 22 12.39 -11.82 15.80
N SER A 23 11.26 -11.54 15.15
CA SER A 23 9.99 -11.26 15.81
C SER A 23 9.49 -12.45 16.62
N TYR A 24 9.61 -13.67 16.07
CA TYR A 24 9.21 -14.90 16.76
C TYR A 24 10.07 -15.15 18.01
N LYS A 25 11.40 -15.01 17.89
CA LYS A 25 12.31 -15.11 19.03
C LYS A 25 11.99 -14.04 20.09
N TYR A 26 11.78 -12.80 19.67
CA TYR A 26 11.42 -11.70 20.57
C TYR A 26 10.12 -12.00 21.34
N GLN A 27 9.12 -12.55 20.65
CA GLN A 27 7.86 -12.96 21.26
C GLN A 27 8.07 -14.09 22.28
N GLN A 28 8.87 -15.12 21.95
CA GLN A 28 9.21 -16.18 22.90
C GLN A 28 9.94 -15.66 24.14
N GLU A 29 10.89 -14.74 23.99
CA GLU A 29 11.60 -14.14 25.13
C GLU A 29 10.64 -13.41 26.10
N ILE A 30 9.61 -12.75 25.57
CA ILE A 30 8.56 -12.09 26.38
C ILE A 30 7.71 -13.13 27.12
N GLU A 31 7.30 -14.20 26.43
CA GLU A 31 6.44 -15.25 26.97
C GLU A 31 7.14 -16.08 28.05
N ASN A 32 8.42 -16.41 27.82
CA ASN A 32 9.27 -17.11 28.77
C ASN A 32 9.74 -16.22 29.92
N LYS A 33 9.37 -14.93 29.93
CA LYS A 33 9.81 -13.91 30.90
C LYS A 33 11.32 -13.72 30.97
N GLU A 34 12.03 -14.10 29.91
CA GLU A 34 13.45 -13.78 29.71
C GLU A 34 13.61 -12.28 29.42
N ARG A 35 12.57 -11.66 28.85
CA ARG A 35 12.47 -10.22 28.60
C ARG A 35 11.27 -9.62 29.32
N THR A 36 11.53 -8.76 30.30
CA THR A 36 10.48 -8.05 31.04
C THR A 36 10.02 -6.79 30.31
N ILE A 37 8.71 -6.69 30.06
CA ILE A 37 8.01 -5.48 29.58
C ILE A 37 7.06 -5.02 30.68
N VAL A 38 7.41 -3.90 31.30
CA VAL A 38 6.64 -3.30 32.41
C VAL A 38 5.22 -2.98 31.97
N ALA A 39 4.26 -3.30 32.83
CA ALA A 39 2.81 -3.18 32.60
C ALA A 39 2.22 -4.09 31.51
N VAL A 40 3.04 -4.88 30.81
CA VAL A 40 2.59 -5.86 29.80
C VAL A 40 2.71 -7.29 30.32
N ASN A 41 3.91 -7.77 30.68
CA ASN A 41 4.10 -9.14 31.20
C ASN A 41 4.49 -9.19 32.69
N GLN A 42 4.96 -8.06 33.25
CA GLN A 42 5.31 -7.93 34.66
C GLN A 42 4.89 -6.55 35.17
N TYR A 43 4.52 -6.46 36.45
CA TYR A 43 4.06 -5.21 37.08
C TYR A 43 2.79 -4.62 36.44
N GLN A 44 1.84 -5.48 36.06
CA GLN A 44 0.55 -5.07 35.49
C GLN A 44 -0.30 -4.33 36.54
N GLN A 45 -0.89 -3.21 36.13
CA GLN A 45 -1.90 -2.52 36.92
C GLN A 45 -3.25 -3.22 36.74
N LYS A 46 -4.05 -3.33 37.81
CA LYS A 46 -5.37 -3.96 37.78
C LYS A 46 -6.47 -3.05 37.27
N GLU A 47 -6.22 -1.74 37.24
CA GLU A 47 -7.20 -0.74 36.82
C GLU A 47 -7.26 -0.67 35.30
N PRO A 48 -8.45 -0.78 34.69
CA PRO A 48 -8.58 -0.63 33.26
C PRO A 48 -8.34 0.84 32.87
N CYS A 49 -7.35 1.07 32.01
CA CYS A 49 -7.16 2.37 31.37
C CYS A 49 -8.09 2.47 30.15
N THR A 50 -9.12 3.30 30.23
CA THR A 50 -10.02 3.56 29.11
C THR A 50 -9.53 4.77 28.33
N ILE A 51 -8.97 4.51 27.15
CA ILE A 51 -8.55 5.55 26.21
C ILE A 51 -9.62 5.64 25.11
N PRO A 52 -10.20 6.83 24.85
CA PRO A 52 -11.12 6.98 23.73
C PRO A 52 -10.36 6.72 22.42
N LEU A 53 -10.81 5.71 21.67
CA LEU A 53 -10.26 5.40 20.36
C LEU A 53 -10.96 6.26 19.29
N LEU A 54 -10.18 6.76 18.33
CA LEU A 54 -10.75 7.38 17.14
C LEU A 54 -11.44 6.29 16.31
N LYS A 55 -12.76 6.40 16.16
CA LYS A 55 -13.54 5.58 15.25
C LYS A 55 -13.80 6.38 13.97
N ILE A 56 -13.36 5.84 12.84
CA ILE A 56 -13.67 6.42 11.54
C ILE A 56 -15.11 6.06 11.17
N ASP A 57 -15.87 7.05 10.73
CA ASP A 57 -17.25 6.88 10.30
C ASP A 57 -17.32 6.24 8.90
N GLU A 58 -18.24 5.30 8.72
CA GLU A 58 -18.50 4.65 7.42
C GLU A 58 -19.10 5.63 6.41
N GLU A 59 -19.74 6.72 6.88
CA GLU A 59 -20.30 7.76 6.02
C GLU A 59 -19.22 8.42 5.14
N VAL A 60 -17.97 8.50 5.60
CA VAL A 60 -16.85 9.06 4.82
C VAL A 60 -16.67 8.32 3.50
N ALA A 61 -16.83 6.99 3.49
CA ALA A 61 -16.73 6.20 2.27
C ALA A 61 -17.88 6.50 1.31
N LYS A 62 -19.10 6.66 1.82
CA LYS A 62 -20.28 7.00 1.01
C LYS A 62 -20.15 8.39 0.39
N GLU A 63 -19.70 9.37 1.16
CA GLU A 63 -19.44 10.73 0.66
C GLU A 63 -18.36 10.75 -0.44
N GLN A 64 -17.30 9.96 -0.27
CA GLN A 64 -16.23 9.87 -1.27
C GLN A 64 -16.73 9.22 -2.58
N VAL A 65 -17.54 8.17 -2.49
CA VAL A 65 -18.16 7.53 -3.66
C VAL A 65 -19.09 8.50 -4.40
N ASN A 66 -19.90 9.27 -3.66
CA ASN A 66 -20.80 10.25 -4.25
C ASN A 66 -20.04 11.37 -4.96
N THR A 67 -18.98 11.90 -4.32
CA THR A 67 -18.09 12.90 -4.92
C THR A 67 -17.44 12.39 -6.19
N LEU A 68 -16.93 11.16 -6.16
CA LEU A 68 -16.30 10.54 -7.33
C LEU A 68 -17.30 10.37 -8.49
N ASN A 69 -18.52 9.90 -8.19
CA ASN A 69 -19.56 9.73 -9.20
C ASN A 69 -19.94 11.06 -9.85
N LYS A 70 -20.06 12.13 -9.06
CA LYS A 70 -20.33 13.48 -9.57
C LYS A 70 -19.23 13.95 -10.52
N ILE A 71 -17.97 13.84 -10.11
CA ILE A 71 -16.82 14.20 -10.97
C ILE A 71 -16.84 13.41 -12.27
N LYS A 72 -17.16 12.11 -12.22
CA LYS A 72 -17.24 11.24 -13.40
C LYS A 72 -18.36 11.63 -14.37
N GLN A 73 -19.45 12.21 -13.88
CA GLN A 73 -20.56 12.69 -14.71
C GLN A 73 -20.27 14.05 -15.37
N GLU A 74 -19.53 14.93 -14.70
CA GLU A 74 -19.29 16.31 -15.15
C GLU A 74 -18.06 16.45 -16.06
N ARG A 75 -17.09 15.53 -15.95
CA ARG A 75 -15.82 15.60 -16.69
C ARG A 75 -15.95 15.19 -18.17
N ASP A 76 -14.98 15.63 -18.97
CA ASP A 76 -14.83 15.27 -20.38
C ASP A 76 -14.22 13.87 -20.52
N ASN A 77 -15.08 12.87 -20.78
CA ASN A 77 -14.64 11.47 -20.86
C ASN A 77 -13.77 11.19 -22.08
N ASP A 78 -13.93 11.91 -23.19
CA ASP A 78 -13.13 11.72 -24.40
C ASP A 78 -11.68 12.17 -24.16
N LYS A 79 -11.50 13.34 -23.53
CA LYS A 79 -10.17 13.83 -23.12
C LYS A 79 -9.47 12.88 -22.16
N ILE A 80 -10.23 12.25 -21.26
CA ILE A 80 -9.66 11.29 -20.30
C ILE A 80 -9.15 10.06 -21.03
N GLN A 81 -9.97 9.48 -21.91
CA GLN A 81 -9.55 8.32 -22.69
C GLN A 81 -8.31 8.63 -23.53
N GLU A 82 -8.24 9.80 -24.16
CA GLU A 82 -7.06 10.22 -24.92
C GLU A 82 -5.79 10.28 -24.04
N ASN A 83 -5.87 10.90 -22.86
CA ASN A 83 -4.72 11.04 -21.97
C ASN A 83 -4.30 9.71 -21.34
N LEU A 84 -5.25 8.84 -20.98
CA LEU A 84 -4.95 7.50 -20.46
C LEU A 84 -4.32 6.61 -21.53
N LEU A 85 -4.78 6.70 -22.79
CA LEU A 85 -4.15 5.99 -23.91
C LEU A 85 -2.71 6.45 -24.12
N LYS A 86 -2.44 7.76 -24.10
CA LYS A 86 -1.07 8.29 -24.17
C LYS A 86 -0.21 7.78 -23.03
N LEU A 87 -0.71 7.84 -21.80
CA LEU A 87 0.00 7.30 -20.63
C LEU A 87 0.34 5.81 -20.81
N LYS A 88 -0.60 5.02 -21.33
CA LYS A 88 -0.41 3.59 -21.60
C LYS A 88 0.70 3.35 -22.63
N GLU A 89 0.74 4.11 -23.71
CA GLU A 89 1.78 3.94 -24.73
C GLU A 89 3.16 4.33 -24.21
N VAL A 90 3.26 5.44 -23.47
CA VAL A 90 4.53 5.89 -22.85
C VAL A 90 5.01 4.88 -21.79
N ALA A 91 4.09 4.25 -21.06
CA ALA A 91 4.41 3.22 -20.07
C ALA A 91 5.07 1.97 -20.68
N LYS A 92 4.91 1.70 -21.98
CA LYS A 92 5.62 0.60 -22.66
C LYS A 92 7.06 0.97 -23.00
N GLY A 93 7.39 2.26 -23.01
CA GLY A 93 8.72 2.78 -23.32
C GLY A 93 9.57 3.02 -22.08
N THR A 94 10.59 3.87 -22.25
CA THR A 94 11.52 4.28 -21.19
C THR A 94 11.41 5.77 -20.84
N GLU A 95 10.38 6.42 -21.37
CA GLU A 95 10.14 7.84 -21.15
C GLU A 95 9.61 8.12 -19.73
N ASN A 96 9.73 9.38 -19.29
CA ASN A 96 9.25 9.79 -17.98
C ASN A 96 7.71 9.82 -17.96
N LEU A 97 7.09 9.07 -17.05
CA LEU A 97 5.63 8.99 -16.91
C LEU A 97 5.00 10.20 -16.21
N MET A 98 5.76 10.95 -15.41
CA MET A 98 5.21 12.03 -14.58
C MET A 98 4.43 13.10 -15.36
N PRO A 99 4.92 13.62 -16.51
CA PRO A 99 4.16 14.59 -17.30
C PRO A 99 2.77 14.07 -17.72
N TYR A 100 2.70 12.82 -18.18
CA TYR A 100 1.47 12.18 -18.65
C TYR A 100 0.49 11.88 -17.51
N ILE A 101 1.01 11.54 -16.33
CA ILE A 101 0.19 11.41 -15.11
C ILE A 101 -0.42 12.77 -14.75
N MET A 102 0.36 13.86 -14.82
CA MET A 102 -0.15 15.20 -14.56
C MET A 102 -1.21 15.62 -15.57
N ASP A 103 -1.05 15.28 -16.84
CA ASP A 103 -2.06 15.54 -17.88
C ASP A 103 -3.36 14.78 -17.62
N ALA A 104 -3.28 13.49 -17.23
CA ALA A 104 -4.46 12.72 -16.82
C ALA A 104 -5.17 13.33 -15.60
N ILE A 105 -4.41 13.79 -14.59
CA ILE A 105 -4.98 14.44 -13.40
C ILE A 105 -5.68 15.76 -13.76
N ARG A 106 -5.11 16.57 -14.66
CA ARG A 106 -5.68 17.85 -15.11
C ARG A 106 -7.05 17.68 -15.76
N VAL A 107 -7.29 16.54 -16.40
CA VAL A 107 -8.61 16.19 -16.98
C VAL A 107 -9.51 15.40 -16.02
N TYR A 108 -9.19 15.41 -14.72
CA TYR A 108 -9.94 14.72 -13.66
C TYR A 108 -10.02 13.19 -13.84
N ALA A 109 -8.95 12.57 -14.37
CA ALA A 109 -8.78 11.13 -14.23
C ALA A 109 -8.57 10.77 -12.74
N SER A 110 -9.23 9.71 -12.29
CA SER A 110 -9.08 9.22 -10.92
C SER A 110 -7.79 8.42 -10.75
N ILE A 111 -7.31 8.34 -9.51
CA ILE A 111 -6.14 7.51 -9.16
C ILE A 111 -6.35 6.06 -9.61
N GLY A 112 -7.56 5.52 -9.44
CA GLY A 112 -7.90 4.15 -9.87
C GLY A 112 -7.77 3.95 -11.38
N GLU A 113 -8.17 4.92 -12.20
CA GLU A 113 -8.06 4.84 -13.67
C GLU A 113 -6.61 4.89 -14.13
N ILE A 114 -5.80 5.76 -13.53
CA ILE A 114 -4.36 5.87 -13.80
C ILE A 114 -3.67 4.55 -13.42
N ILE A 115 -3.92 4.03 -12.22
CA ILE A 115 -3.35 2.76 -11.76
C ILE A 115 -3.78 1.59 -12.66
N ASN A 116 -5.06 1.49 -13.01
CA ASN A 116 -5.55 0.42 -13.88
C ASN A 116 -4.87 0.46 -15.26
N THR A 117 -4.70 1.65 -15.82
CA THR A 117 -3.99 1.85 -17.09
C THR A 117 -2.54 1.35 -17.00
N LEU A 118 -1.83 1.66 -15.91
CA LEU A 118 -0.45 1.20 -15.72
C LEU A 118 -0.37 -0.31 -15.43
N LYS A 119 -1.35 -0.87 -14.72
CA LYS A 119 -1.45 -2.32 -14.49
C LYS A 119 -1.61 -3.11 -15.78
N GLU A 120 -2.27 -2.57 -16.80
CA GLU A 120 -2.36 -3.23 -18.10
C GLU A 120 -1.00 -3.40 -18.79
N VAL A 121 -0.01 -2.57 -18.45
CA VAL A 121 1.35 -2.63 -19.01
C VAL A 121 2.31 -3.39 -18.10
N PHE A 122 2.31 -3.09 -16.81
CA PHE A 122 3.26 -3.65 -15.85
C PHE A 122 2.77 -4.88 -15.10
N GLY A 123 1.48 -5.19 -15.18
CA GLY A 123 0.84 -6.21 -14.36
C GLY A 123 0.65 -5.75 -12.91
N THR A 124 0.39 -6.72 -12.04
CA THR A 124 0.33 -6.53 -10.58
C THR A 124 1.36 -7.45 -9.95
N TYR A 125 2.15 -6.92 -9.03
CA TYR A 125 3.08 -7.74 -8.26
C TYR A 125 2.30 -8.59 -7.27
N PHE A 126 2.57 -9.90 -7.29
CA PHE A 126 2.12 -10.83 -6.27
C PHE A 126 3.36 -11.43 -5.62
N GLU A 127 3.30 -11.54 -4.31
CA GLU A 127 4.33 -12.21 -3.54
C GLU A 127 4.02 -13.70 -3.48
N ASP A 128 5.02 -14.53 -3.78
CA ASP A 128 4.92 -15.98 -3.56
C ASP A 128 5.04 -16.25 -2.06
N SER A 129 3.89 -16.43 -1.39
CA SER A 129 3.86 -16.80 0.03
C SER A 129 4.59 -18.13 0.24
N ILE A 130 5.59 -18.14 1.12
CA ILE A 130 6.27 -19.37 1.57
C ILE A 130 5.64 -19.90 2.88
N PHE A 131 4.48 -19.38 3.27
CA PHE A 131 3.67 -19.84 4.41
C PHE A 131 2.25 -20.18 3.97
#